data_AF-A0A3D4N4M2-F1
#
_entry.id   AF-A0A3D4N4M2-F1
#
_cell.length_a   1.000
_cell.length_b   1.000
_cell.length_c   1.000
_cell.angle_alpha   90.00
_cell.angle_beta   90.00
_cell.angle_gamma   90.00
#
_symmetry.space_group_name_H-M   'P 1'
#
loop_
_entity.id
_entity.type
_entity.pdbx_description
1 polymer ?
#
loop_
_entity_poly.entity_id
_entity_poly.type
_entity_poly.pdbx_seq_one_letter_code
_entity_poly.pdbx_strand_id
1 'polypeptide(L)'
;MMHATVARVGLDRLDATWNPFQSQFWAKAKRVASWRAFAFDFSYASDDGSESESTVVMVLVRRLVFRLRIAYVPFGPDPCAYQRDTAEVTRDFARMVRPLLPKGTAFIRFDLPWGAPDDEQVVPVVGKNLRTCKE
;
A
#
# COMPACT_ATOMS: atom_id res chain seq x y z
N MET A 1 14.95 4.23 18.94
CA MET A 1 14.38 4.74 17.67
C MET A 1 13.48 3.64 17.11
N MET A 2 12.38 3.97 16.43
CA MET A 2 11.54 2.93 15.81
C MET A 2 11.93 2.76 14.34
N HIS A 3 12.11 1.52 13.91
CA HIS A 3 12.55 1.19 12.56
C HIS A 3 11.50 0.35 11.84
N ALA A 4 11.19 0.73 10.61
CA ALA A 4 10.29 -0.05 9.75
C ALA A 4 10.99 -1.34 9.30
N THR A 5 10.25 -2.45 9.25
CA THR A 5 10.69 -3.73 8.69
C THR A 5 9.66 -4.28 7.73
N VAL A 6 10.10 -5.05 6.72
CA VAL A 6 9.19 -5.74 5.81
C VAL A 6 9.72 -7.13 5.49
N ALA A 7 8.86 -8.13 5.57
CA ALA A 7 9.20 -9.52 5.27
C ALA A 7 8.13 -10.15 4.38
N ARG A 8 8.55 -10.95 3.40
CA ARG A 8 7.59 -11.68 2.56
C ARG A 8 7.00 -12.84 3.35
N VAL A 9 5.67 -12.93 3.35
CA VAL A 9 4.92 -14.00 4.02
C VAL A 9 3.97 -14.71 3.06
N GLY A 10 3.34 -15.78 3.53
CA GLY A 10 2.31 -16.50 2.80
C GLY A 10 1.01 -15.70 2.70
N LEU A 11 0.23 -15.91 1.63
CA LEU A 11 -1.08 -15.25 1.47
C LEU A 11 -2.06 -15.68 2.57
N ASP A 12 -1.84 -16.86 3.17
CA ASP A 12 -2.60 -17.40 4.30
C ASP A 12 -2.62 -16.48 5.52
N ARG A 13 -1.64 -15.57 5.62
CA ARG A 13 -1.49 -14.59 6.71
C ARG A 13 -2.29 -13.30 6.51
N LEU A 14 -2.91 -13.10 5.34
CA LEU A 14 -3.74 -11.93 5.10
C LEU A 14 -4.99 -11.94 5.97
N ASP A 15 -5.17 -10.86 6.73
CA ASP A 15 -6.39 -10.59 7.49
C ASP A 15 -7.37 -9.78 6.63
N ALA A 16 -8.61 -10.24 6.58
CA ALA A 16 -9.69 -9.65 5.80
C ALA A 16 -10.70 -8.89 6.66
N THR A 17 -10.52 -8.85 7.99
CA THR A 17 -11.57 -8.47 8.96
C THR A 17 -12.19 -7.10 8.63
N TRP A 18 -11.38 -6.13 8.23
CA TRP A 18 -11.84 -4.76 7.96
C TRP A 18 -11.58 -4.27 6.54
N ASN A 19 -10.94 -5.10 5.71
CA ASN A 19 -10.60 -4.74 4.34
C ASN A 19 -10.67 -5.97 3.41
N PRO A 20 -11.82 -6.19 2.73
CA PRO A 20 -11.96 -7.33 1.83
C PRO A 20 -10.99 -7.25 0.65
N PHE A 21 -10.50 -6.07 0.27
CA PHE A 21 -9.52 -5.90 -0.81
C PHE A 21 -8.10 -6.30 -0.41
N GLN A 22 -7.83 -6.48 0.88
CA GLN A 22 -6.58 -7.04 1.42
C GLN A 22 -6.70 -8.54 1.74
N SER A 23 -7.79 -9.21 1.34
CA SER A 23 -8.04 -10.62 1.65
C SER A 23 -7.41 -11.62 0.68
N GLN A 24 -7.25 -12.87 1.15
CA GLN A 24 -6.96 -14.02 0.28
C GLN A 24 -8.00 -14.25 -0.81
N PHE A 25 -9.27 -13.97 -0.51
CA PHE A 25 -10.34 -14.08 -1.51
C PHE A 25 -10.08 -13.11 -2.67
N TRP A 26 -9.73 -11.86 -2.38
CA TRP A 26 -9.41 -10.86 -3.40
C TRP A 26 -8.15 -11.22 -4.18
N ALA A 27 -7.13 -11.75 -3.51
CA ALA A 27 -5.93 -12.30 -4.17
C ALA A 27 -6.31 -13.36 -5.22
N LYS A 28 -7.18 -14.30 -4.86
CA LYS A 28 -7.68 -15.36 -5.75
C LYS A 28 -8.55 -14.77 -6.88
N ALA A 29 -9.42 -13.81 -6.58
CA ALA A 29 -10.27 -13.15 -7.56
C ALA A 29 -9.48 -12.35 -8.59
N LYS A 30 -8.37 -11.71 -8.22
CA LYS A 30 -7.55 -10.95 -9.16
C LYS A 30 -6.63 -11.81 -10.02
N ARG A 31 -6.39 -13.06 -9.63
CA ARG A 31 -5.59 -14.02 -10.41
C ARG A 31 -6.18 -14.28 -11.81
N VAL A 32 -7.50 -14.36 -11.95
CA VAL A 32 -8.15 -14.54 -13.27
C VAL A 32 -7.90 -13.34 -14.20
N ALA A 33 -7.66 -12.15 -13.64
CA ALA A 33 -7.29 -10.95 -14.38
C ALA A 33 -5.76 -10.76 -14.53
N SER A 34 -4.98 -11.86 -14.46
CA SER A 34 -3.52 -11.87 -14.61
C SER A 34 -2.75 -11.04 -13.57
N TRP A 35 -3.33 -10.83 -12.39
CA TRP A 35 -2.60 -10.29 -11.25
C TRP A 35 -1.98 -11.41 -10.44
N ARG A 36 -0.76 -11.19 -9.96
CA ARG A 36 -0.08 -12.07 -9.00
C ARG A 36 0.00 -11.36 -7.65
N ALA A 37 -0.60 -11.97 -6.63
CA ALA A 37 -0.53 -11.45 -5.27
C ALA A 37 0.76 -11.85 -4.56
N PHE A 38 1.27 -10.95 -3.73
CA PHE A 38 2.35 -11.12 -2.78
C PHE A 38 1.86 -10.56 -1.45
N ALA A 39 2.16 -11.21 -0.33
CA ALA A 39 1.87 -10.70 1.01
C ALA A 39 3.18 -10.35 1.71
N PHE A 40 3.16 -9.25 2.44
CA PHE A 40 4.29 -8.74 3.18
C PHE A 40 3.84 -8.41 4.60
N ASP A 41 4.49 -8.99 5.59
CA ASP A 41 4.42 -8.51 6.96
C ASP A 41 5.20 -7.19 7.02
N PHE A 42 4.52 -6.11 7.34
CA PHE A 42 5.07 -4.77 7.49
C PHE A 42 4.91 -4.34 8.94
N SER A 43 6.00 -3.89 9.56
CA SER A 43 5.98 -3.55 10.98
C SER A 43 6.89 -2.39 11.33
N TYR A 44 6.61 -1.74 12.46
CA TYR A 44 7.55 -0.84 13.14
C TYR A 44 7.97 -1.48 14.46
N ALA A 45 9.27 -1.63 14.67
CA ALA A 45 9.82 -2.17 15.91
C ALA A 45 10.65 -1.11 16.63
N SER A 46 10.55 -1.06 17.96
CA SER A 46 11.46 -0.31 18.81
C SER A 46 12.79 -1.07 19.01
N ASP A 47 13.89 -0.34 19.22
CA ASP A 47 15.22 -0.94 19.43
C ASP A 47 15.29 -1.89 20.65
N ASP A 48 14.42 -1.69 21.64
CA ASP A 48 14.30 -2.50 22.84
C ASP A 48 13.29 -3.67 22.69
N GLY A 49 12.62 -3.77 21.52
CA GLY A 49 11.68 -4.85 21.19
C GLY A 49 10.38 -4.85 22.00
N SER A 50 10.11 -3.79 22.77
CA SER A 50 8.95 -3.69 23.65
C SER A 50 7.65 -3.36 22.91
N GLU A 51 7.74 -2.68 21.76
CA GLU A 51 6.59 -2.28 20.95
C GLU A 51 6.79 -2.69 19.48
N SER A 52 5.83 -3.46 18.96
CA SER A 52 5.80 -3.84 17.55
C SER A 52 4.37 -3.79 17.02
N GLU A 53 4.11 -2.85 16.13
CA GLU A 53 2.86 -2.79 15.36
C GLU A 53 3.12 -3.44 14.00
N SER A 54 2.36 -4.48 13.67
CA SER A 54 2.52 -5.26 12.43
C SER A 54 1.17 -5.45 11.75
N THR A 55 1.14 -5.28 10.42
CA THR A 55 0.05 -5.80 9.60
C THR A 55 0.56 -6.49 8.34
N VAL A 56 -0.24 -7.39 7.79
CA VAL A 56 0.08 -8.08 6.54
C VAL A 56 -0.54 -7.32 5.38
N VAL A 57 0.30 -6.80 4.50
CA VAL A 57 -0.07 -6.00 3.33
C VAL A 57 0.10 -6.81 2.05
N MET A 58 -0.98 -6.94 1.29
CA MET A 58 -1.01 -7.50 -0.05
C MET A 58 -0.58 -6.48 -1.10
N VAL A 59 0.32 -6.93 -1.99
CA VAL A 59 0.69 -6.24 -3.23
C VAL A 59 0.32 -7.11 -4.42
N LEU A 60 -0.49 -6.58 -5.33
CA LEU A 60 -0.86 -7.19 -6.59
C LEU A 60 0.11 -6.71 -7.69
N VAL A 61 0.75 -7.64 -8.39
CA VAL A 61 1.65 -7.32 -9.50
C VAL A 61 1.06 -7.83 -10.81
N ARG A 62 0.96 -6.96 -11.81
CA ARG A 62 0.53 -7.31 -13.16
C ARG A 62 1.61 -6.97 -14.17
N ARG A 63 1.84 -7.89 -15.12
CA ARG A 63 2.73 -7.64 -16.25
C ARG A 63 2.02 -6.80 -17.31
N LEU A 64 2.73 -5.80 -17.82
CA LEU A 64 2.33 -4.94 -18.92
C LEU A 64 3.15 -5.28 -20.18
N VAL A 65 2.99 -4.46 -21.22
CA VAL A 65 3.83 -4.49 -22.43
C VAL A 65 5.32 -4.25 -22.10
N PHE A 66 6.22 -4.60 -23.02
CA PHE A 66 7.67 -4.39 -22.88
C PHE A 66 8.32 -4.95 -21.60
N ARG A 67 7.77 -6.04 -21.04
CA ARG A 67 8.25 -6.67 -19.79
C ARG A 67 8.16 -5.77 -18.54
N LEU A 68 7.48 -4.63 -18.64
CA LEU A 68 7.17 -3.78 -17.49
C LEU A 68 6.14 -4.45 -16.59
N ARG A 69 6.17 -4.10 -15.31
CA ARG A 69 5.19 -4.54 -14.31
C ARG A 69 4.69 -3.34 -13.53
N ILE A 70 3.41 -3.40 -13.16
CA ILE A 70 2.80 -2.49 -12.20
C ILE A 70 2.57 -3.26 -10.90
N ALA A 71 2.95 -2.66 -9.78
CA ALA A 71 2.53 -3.10 -8.45
C ALA A 71 1.37 -2.23 -7.97
N TYR A 72 0.43 -2.84 -7.27
CA TYR A 72 -0.79 -2.20 -6.80
C TYR A 72 -1.11 -2.67 -5.39
N VAL A 73 -1.31 -1.72 -4.47
CA VAL A 73 -1.64 -1.95 -3.07
C VAL A 73 -3.08 -1.45 -2.85
N PRO A 74 -4.08 -2.34 -2.84
CA PRO A 74 -5.48 -1.95 -2.71
C PRO A 74 -5.85 -1.65 -1.25
N PHE A 75 -6.32 -0.44 -0.94
CA PHE A 75 -6.76 -0.04 0.39
C PHE A 75 -5.69 -0.29 1.49
N GLY A 76 -4.41 -0.06 1.20
CA GLY A 76 -3.36 -0.24 2.19
C GLY A 76 -2.01 0.36 1.76
N PRO A 77 -0.99 0.34 2.63
CA PRO A 77 -1.05 -0.06 4.05
C PRO A 77 -1.98 0.85 4.86
N ASP A 78 -2.61 0.32 5.91
CA ASP A 78 -3.49 1.09 6.79
C ASP A 78 -2.65 1.94 7.77
N PRO A 79 -2.64 3.29 7.66
CA PRO A 79 -1.85 4.15 8.54
C PRO A 79 -2.32 4.11 10.01
N CYS A 80 -3.61 3.87 10.24
CA CYS A 80 -4.19 3.81 11.59
C CYS A 80 -3.64 2.63 12.39
N ALA A 81 -3.32 1.52 11.71
CA ALA A 81 -2.72 0.35 12.33
C ALA A 81 -1.30 0.60 12.87
N TYR A 82 -0.67 1.70 12.44
CA TYR A 82 0.69 2.08 12.83
C TYR A 82 0.77 3.39 13.62
N GLN A 83 -0.38 4.00 13.94
CA GLN A 83 -0.49 5.29 14.63
C GLN A 83 0.44 6.37 14.07
N ARG A 84 0.60 6.40 12.74
CA ARG A 84 1.60 7.24 12.04
C ARG A 84 1.00 8.01 10.88
N ASP A 85 1.75 9.03 10.44
CA ASP A 85 1.39 9.81 9.27
C ASP A 85 1.32 8.93 8.01
N THR A 86 0.26 9.12 7.24
CA THR A 86 -0.02 8.38 6.00
C THR A 86 1.13 8.46 5.00
N ALA A 87 1.77 9.62 4.85
CA ALA A 87 2.87 9.80 3.91
C ALA A 87 4.16 9.13 4.41
N GLU A 88 4.39 9.07 5.72
CA GLU A 88 5.48 8.30 6.33
C GLU A 88 5.31 6.80 6.08
N VAL A 89 4.16 6.23 6.46
CA VAL A 89 3.84 4.80 6.28
C VAL A 89 3.96 4.38 4.82
N THR A 90 3.37 5.16 3.91
CA THR A 90 3.40 4.85 2.47
C THR A 90 4.83 4.90 1.91
N ARG A 91 5.61 5.89 2.31
CA ARG A 91 7.00 6.06 1.87
C ARG A 91 7.89 4.92 2.34
N ASP A 92 7.77 4.55 3.61
CA ASP A 92 8.59 3.52 4.21
C ASP A 92 8.24 2.16 3.62
N PHE A 93 6.96 1.81 3.56
CA PHE A 93 6.52 0.59 2.89
C PHE A 93 7.01 0.52 1.44
N ALA A 94 6.86 1.60 0.65
CA ALA A 94 7.31 1.64 -0.73
C ALA A 94 8.83 1.43 -0.87
N ARG A 95 9.63 2.06 -0.02
CA ARG A 95 11.10 1.91 -0.02
C ARG A 95 11.53 0.48 0.31
N MET A 96 10.87 -0.13 1.29
CA MET A 96 11.22 -1.46 1.78
C MET A 96 10.72 -2.58 0.87
N VAL A 97 9.52 -2.44 0.29
CA VAL A 97 8.96 -3.48 -0.59
C VAL A 97 9.60 -3.48 -1.97
N ARG A 98 10.06 -2.31 -2.48
CA ARG A 98 10.69 -2.17 -3.80
C ARG A 98 11.73 -3.25 -4.13
N PRO A 99 12.75 -3.54 -3.30
CA PRO A 99 13.73 -4.59 -3.60
C PRO A 99 13.15 -6.01 -3.59
N LEU A 100 11.99 -6.23 -2.97
CA LEU A 100 11.32 -7.53 -2.89
C LEU A 100 10.33 -7.76 -4.05
N LEU A 101 10.01 -6.72 -4.81
CA LEU A 101 9.13 -6.82 -5.98
C LEU A 101 9.86 -7.43 -7.18
N PRO A 102 9.14 -8.08 -8.11
CA PRO A 102 9.74 -8.62 -9.33
C PRO A 102 10.50 -7.55 -10.12
N LYS A 103 11.67 -7.92 -10.67
CA LYS A 103 12.46 -7.04 -11.56
C LYS A 103 11.59 -6.46 -12.69
N GLY A 104 11.84 -5.19 -13.04
CA GLY A 104 11.06 -4.47 -14.05
C GLY A 104 9.69 -3.96 -13.55
N THR A 105 9.48 -3.90 -12.23
CA THR A 105 8.35 -3.16 -11.65
C THR A 105 8.64 -1.67 -11.78
N ALA A 106 7.83 -0.97 -12.57
CA ALA A 106 8.06 0.42 -12.95
C ALA A 106 7.58 1.40 -11.87
N PHE A 107 6.44 1.10 -11.24
CA PHE A 107 5.85 1.92 -10.19
C PHE A 107 4.95 1.08 -9.27
N ILE A 108 4.67 1.63 -8.09
CA ILE A 108 3.75 1.10 -7.10
C ILE A 108 2.59 2.09 -6.99
N ARG A 109 1.37 1.62 -7.24
CA ARG A 109 0.14 2.39 -7.03
C ARG A 109 -0.44 2.05 -5.66
N PHE A 110 -0.78 3.06 -4.90
CA PHE A 110 -1.51 2.94 -3.64
C PHE A 110 -2.90 3.51 -3.82
N ASP A 111 -3.91 2.75 -3.44
CA ASP A 111 -5.25 3.29 -3.18
C ASP A 111 -5.38 3.24 -1.66
N LEU A 112 -5.05 4.31 -0.93
CA LEU A 112 -5.04 4.28 0.53
C LEU A 112 -6.47 4.23 1.09
N PRO A 113 -6.70 3.70 2.31
CA PRO A 113 -7.99 3.82 2.96
C PRO A 113 -8.39 5.30 3.04
N TRP A 114 -9.59 5.61 2.57
CA TRP A 114 -10.14 6.96 2.68
C TRP A 114 -10.39 7.26 4.17
N GLY A 115 -9.79 8.34 4.67
CA GLY A 115 -10.11 8.89 5.98
C GLY A 115 -11.47 9.57 6.00
N ALA A 116 -11.81 10.18 7.14
CA ALA A 116 -13.03 10.99 7.37
C ALA A 116 -13.44 11.83 6.13
N PRO A 117 -14.74 12.12 5.94
CA PRO A 117 -15.26 12.80 4.75
C PRO A 117 -14.38 14.00 4.40
N ASP A 118 -14.17 14.20 3.10
CA ASP A 118 -13.48 15.37 2.57
C ASP A 118 -13.95 16.59 3.37
N ASP A 119 -13.04 17.20 4.11
CA ASP A 119 -13.29 18.52 4.65
C ASP A 119 -13.65 19.35 3.41
N GLU A 120 -14.90 19.82 3.31
CA GLU A 120 -15.42 20.50 2.11
C GLU A 120 -14.55 21.71 1.73
N GLN A 121 -13.65 22.11 2.63
CA GLN A 121 -12.54 23.03 2.43
C GLN A 121 -11.36 22.38 1.70
N VAL A 122 -11.55 22.03 0.43
CA VAL A 122 -10.41 21.80 -0.47
C VAL A 122 -9.69 23.14 -0.65
N VAL A 123 -8.44 23.24 -0.16
CA VAL A 123 -7.63 24.45 -0.37
C VAL A 123 -7.45 24.66 -1.88
N PRO A 124 -7.89 25.81 -2.44
CA PRO A 124 -7.77 26.04 -3.87
C PRO A 124 -6.31 26.15 -4.26
N VAL A 125 -5.88 25.32 -5.21
CA VAL A 125 -4.55 25.43 -5.81
C VAL A 125 -4.60 26.53 -6.87
N VAL A 126 -4.09 27.72 -6.53
CA VAL A 126 -4.07 28.88 -7.42
C VAL A 126 -2.68 29.06 -8.04
N GLY A 127 -2.63 29.28 -9.36
CA GLY A 127 -1.38 29.58 -10.06
C GLY A 127 -1.63 30.30 -11.37
N LYS A 128 -0.67 31.14 -11.80
CA LYS A 128 -0.80 32.03 -12.98
C LYS A 128 -1.20 31.30 -14.27
N ASN A 129 -0.90 30.00 -14.37
CA ASN A 129 -1.19 29.15 -15.54
C ASN A 129 -2.07 27.93 -15.22
N LEU A 130 -2.70 27.86 -14.04
CA LEU A 130 -3.59 26.78 -13.66
C LEU A 130 -5.01 27.10 -14.16
N ARG A 131 -5.55 26.23 -15.02
CA ARG A 131 -6.95 26.28 -15.45
C ARG A 131 -7.73 25.29 -14.61
N THR A 132 -8.65 25.80 -13.79
CA THR A 132 -9.61 24.97 -13.06
C THR A 132 -10.87 24.79 -13.91
N CYS A 133 -11.33 23.55 -14.09
CA CYS A 133 -12.65 23.29 -14.64
C CYS A 133 -13.70 23.70 -13.60
N LYS A 134 -14.68 24.49 -14.03
CA LYS A 134 -15.90 24.74 -13.24
C LYS A 134 -16.93 23.69 -13.67
N GLU A 135 -17.66 23.14 -12.71
CA GLU A 135 -18.84 22.30 -12.97
C GLU A 135 -19.97 23.11 -13.62
#